data_AF-A0A7V2UHA0-F1
#
_entry.id   AF-A0A7V2UHA0-F1
#
_cell.length_a   1.000
_cell.length_b   1.000
_cell.length_c   1.000
_cell.angle_alpha   90.00
_cell.angle_beta   90.00
_cell.angle_gamma   90.00
#
_symmetry.space_group_name_H-M   'P 1'
#
loop_
_entity.id
_entity.type
_entity.pdbx_description
1 polymer ?
#
loop_
_entity_poly.entity_id
_entity_poly.type
_entity_poly.pdbx_seq_one_letter_code
_entity_poly.pdbx_strand_id
1 'polypeptide(L)'
;MNKPQSLKTLDQVVSLRAREQERINLELARQQAQLERYRRNVQRLENLCEQSGASGAMPIALSANCADYKQAVMDLAYAQREEAGRHETELVTTRQALHAAMRRHGAVDQALQRRLQGWTAEQAVRAQKTQDELATQVWWRGRT
;
A
#
# COMPACT_ATOMS: atom_id res chain seq x y z
N MET A 1 -23.10 -24.69 -15.38
CA MET A 1 -21.97 -24.55 -16.34
C MET A 1 -20.74 -24.02 -15.62
N ASN A 2 -19.55 -24.55 -15.94
CA ASN A 2 -18.29 -24.16 -15.30
C ASN A 2 -17.74 -22.87 -15.94
N LYS A 3 -17.15 -21.96 -15.13
CA LYS A 3 -16.53 -20.71 -15.62
C LYS A 3 -15.41 -21.05 -16.62
N PRO A 4 -15.27 -20.35 -17.76
CA PRO A 4 -14.19 -20.61 -18.71
C PRO A 4 -12.83 -20.39 -18.05
N GLN A 5 -11.81 -21.14 -18.48
CA GLN A 5 -10.48 -21.11 -17.85
C GLN A 5 -9.87 -19.70 -17.87
N SER A 6 -10.04 -18.94 -18.96
CA SER A 6 -9.59 -17.56 -19.05
C SER A 6 -10.14 -16.65 -17.95
N LEU A 7 -11.40 -16.84 -17.57
CA LEU A 7 -12.06 -16.11 -16.48
C LEU A 7 -11.57 -16.54 -15.09
N LYS A 8 -11.07 -17.77 -14.93
CA LYS A 8 -10.43 -18.23 -13.69
C LYS A 8 -9.00 -17.70 -13.59
N THR A 9 -8.26 -17.69 -14.69
CA THR A 9 -6.91 -17.11 -14.75
C THR A 9 -6.95 -15.61 -14.46
N LEU A 10 -7.89 -14.85 -15.04
CA LEU A 10 -8.04 -13.42 -14.74
C LEU A 10 -8.35 -13.17 -13.27
N ASP A 11 -9.20 -13.99 -12.66
CA ASP A 11 -9.54 -13.94 -11.23
C ASP A 11 -8.31 -14.14 -10.33
N GLN A 12 -7.46 -15.10 -10.70
CA GLN A 12 -6.17 -15.35 -10.03
C GLN A 12 -5.22 -14.15 -10.18
N VAL A 13 -5.14 -13.55 -11.37
CA VAL A 13 -4.30 -12.36 -11.59
C VAL A 13 -4.80 -11.19 -10.74
N VAL A 14 -6.11 -10.93 -10.66
CA VAL A 14 -6.67 -9.90 -9.78
C VAL A 14 -6.26 -10.16 -8.33
N SER A 15 -6.43 -11.39 -7.86
CA SER A 15 -6.07 -11.78 -6.50
C SER A 15 -4.58 -11.57 -6.18
N LEU A 16 -3.69 -11.91 -7.13
CA LEU A 16 -2.25 -11.67 -7.00
C LEU A 16 -1.92 -10.18 -6.93
N ARG A 17 -2.59 -9.36 -7.74
CA ARG A 17 -2.39 -7.90 -7.74
C ARG A 17 -2.94 -7.24 -6.48
N ALA A 18 -4.01 -7.76 -5.90
CA ALA A 18 -4.51 -7.30 -4.61
C ALA A 18 -3.49 -7.55 -3.49
N ARG A 19 -2.89 -8.75 -3.45
CA ARG A 19 -1.81 -9.09 -2.50
C ARG A 19 -0.56 -8.22 -2.69
N GLU A 20 -0.22 -7.89 -3.93
CA GLU A 20 0.88 -6.97 -4.23
C GLU A 20 0.62 -5.58 -3.63
N GLN A 21 -0.60 -5.04 -3.76
CA GLN A 21 -0.96 -3.77 -3.11
C GLN A 21 -0.86 -3.84 -1.60
N GLU A 22 -1.39 -4.90 -0.99
CA GLU A 22 -1.35 -5.09 0.45
C GLU A 22 0.10 -5.12 0.96
N ARG A 23 0.98 -5.84 0.26
CA ARG A 23 2.42 -5.87 0.58
C ARG A 23 3.05 -4.48 0.52
N ILE A 24 2.78 -3.70 -0.53
CA ILE A 24 3.33 -2.35 -0.68
C ILE A 24 2.75 -1.40 0.38
N ASN A 25 1.47 -1.53 0.72
CA ASN A 25 0.84 -0.78 1.81
C ASN A 25 1.47 -1.06 3.17
N LEU A 26 1.74 -2.33 3.47
CA LEU A 26 2.43 -2.72 4.71
C LEU A 26 3.84 -2.11 4.78
N GLU A 27 4.56 -2.13 3.65
CA GLU A 27 5.88 -1.50 3.58
C GLU A 27 5.81 0.02 3.79
N LEU A 28 4.84 0.68 3.15
CA LEU A 28 4.61 2.11 3.34
C LEU A 28 4.31 2.45 4.81
N ALA A 29 3.49 1.64 5.49
CA ALA A 29 3.18 1.83 6.90
C ALA A 29 4.40 1.65 7.81
N ARG A 30 5.28 0.69 7.50
CA ARG A 30 6.55 0.49 8.22
C ARG A 30 7.48 1.69 8.07
N GLN A 31 7.66 2.18 6.85
CA GLN A 31 8.49 3.34 6.56
C GLN A 31 7.95 4.60 7.27
N GLN A 32 6.63 4.80 7.29
CA GLN A 32 6.01 5.92 8.01
C GLN A 32 6.24 5.82 9.52
N ALA A 33 6.07 4.62 10.11
CA ALA A 33 6.34 4.41 11.52
C ALA A 33 7.81 4.65 11.88
N GLN A 34 8.73 4.30 10.99
CA GLN A 34 10.16 4.55 11.16
C GLN A 34 10.48 6.04 11.08
N LEU A 35 9.91 6.77 10.11
CA LEU A 35 10.07 8.22 10.01
C LEU A 35 9.57 8.95 11.26
N GLU A 36 8.42 8.55 11.79
CA GLU A 36 7.89 9.11 13.03
C GLU A 36 8.80 8.83 14.24
N ARG A 37 9.50 7.70 14.27
CA ARG A 37 10.52 7.44 15.30
C ARG A 37 11.71 8.38 15.17
N TYR A 38 12.23 8.60 13.96
CA TYR A 38 13.31 9.56 13.72
C TYR A 38 12.93 10.97 14.16
N ARG A 39 11.74 11.44 13.79
CA ARG A 39 11.23 12.76 14.19
C ARG A 39 11.15 12.91 15.71
N ARG A 40 10.61 11.91 16.41
CA ARG A 40 10.57 11.91 17.88
C ARG A 40 11.95 11.90 18.51
N ASN A 41 12.89 11.16 17.94
CA ASN A 41 14.27 11.12 18.44
C ASN A 41 14.96 12.48 18.27
N VAL A 42 14.82 13.09 17.09
CA VAL A 42 15.35 14.44 16.82
C VAL A 42 14.80 15.44 17.83
N GLN A 43 13.47 15.47 18.03
CA GLN A 43 12.85 16.36 19.01
C GLN A 43 13.38 16.13 20.44
N ARG A 44 13.59 14.87 20.84
CA ARG A 44 14.17 14.56 22.15
C ARG A 44 15.61 15.04 22.28
N LEU A 45 16.42 14.87 21.24
CA LEU A 45 17.82 15.31 21.23
C LEU A 45 17.93 16.83 21.26
N GLU A 46 17.06 17.54 20.53
CA GLU A 46 16.96 19.00 20.57
C GLU A 46 16.60 19.49 21.98
N ASN A 47 15.59 18.88 22.61
CA ASN A 47 15.22 19.20 23.99
C ASN A 47 16.37 18.95 24.97
N LEU A 48 17.14 17.87 24.79
CA LEU A 48 18.32 17.58 25.60
C LEU A 48 19.41 18.65 25.42
N CYS A 49 19.65 19.10 24.19
CA CYS A 49 20.59 20.19 23.89
C CYS A 49 20.18 21.51 24.54
N GLU A 50 18.88 21.82 24.55
CA GLU A 50 18.33 23.03 25.19
C GLU A 50 18.43 22.98 26.71
N GLN A 51 18.13 21.83 27.32
CA GLN A 51 18.17 21.63 28.77
C GLN A 51 19.60 21.59 29.32
N SER A 52 20.59 21.27 28.49
CA SER A 52 22.03 21.27 28.85
C SER A 52 22.64 22.69 28.90
N GLY A 53 21.81 23.71 29.14
CA GLY A 53 22.18 25.13 29.20
C GLY A 53 23.01 25.52 30.43
N ALA A 54 23.49 26.78 30.44
CA ALA A 54 24.51 27.29 31.36
C ALA A 54 24.17 27.13 32.85
N SER A 55 24.65 26.05 33.47
CA SER A 55 24.90 26.06 34.92
C SER A 55 25.99 27.09 35.19
N GLY A 56 25.79 27.97 36.20
CA GLY A 56 26.56 29.19 36.46
C GLY A 56 28.09 29.04 36.56
N ALA A 57 28.72 29.54 37.63
CA ALA A 57 30.18 29.43 37.78
C ALA A 57 30.59 27.96 37.99
N MET A 58 30.77 27.22 36.90
CA MET A 58 31.22 25.83 36.91
C MET A 58 32.75 25.74 36.82
N PRO A 59 33.37 24.74 37.47
CA PRO A 59 34.77 24.41 37.23
C PRO A 59 35.05 24.14 35.75
N ILE A 60 36.23 24.53 35.26
CA ILE A 60 36.61 24.44 33.83
C ILE A 60 36.40 23.02 33.27
N ALA A 61 36.80 21.98 34.01
CA ALA A 61 36.63 20.59 33.58
C ALA A 61 35.16 20.20 33.37
N LEU A 62 34.24 20.69 34.22
CA LEU A 62 32.81 20.44 34.10
C LEU A 62 32.23 21.19 32.90
N SER A 63 32.68 22.42 32.65
CA SER A 63 32.27 23.20 31.48
C SER A 63 32.68 22.53 30.16
N ALA A 64 33.90 21.97 30.09
CA ALA A 64 34.38 21.24 28.94
C ALA A 64 33.54 19.96 28.70
N ASN A 65 33.25 19.20 29.76
CA ASN A 65 32.41 18.01 29.65
C ASN A 65 30.99 18.32 29.15
N CYS A 66 30.37 19.40 29.65
CA CYS A 66 29.06 19.85 29.18
C CYS A 66 29.10 20.28 27.70
N ALA A 67 30.18 20.94 27.26
CA ALA A 67 30.37 21.32 25.87
C ALA A 67 30.52 20.10 24.96
N ASP A 68 31.36 19.14 25.34
CA ASP A 68 31.58 17.89 24.59
C ASP A 68 30.29 17.06 24.50
N TYR A 69 29.55 16.93 25.60
CA TYR A 69 28.26 16.26 25.62
C TYR A 69 27.26 16.95 24.67
N LYS A 70 27.15 18.29 24.76
CA LYS A 70 26.24 19.06 23.91
C LYS A 70 26.60 18.91 22.44
N GLN A 71 27.89 18.95 22.09
CA GLN A 71 28.35 18.72 20.72
C GLN A 71 27.98 17.32 20.23
N ALA A 72 28.21 16.28 21.04
CA ALA A 72 27.86 14.91 20.67
C ALA A 72 26.34 14.73 20.46
N VAL A 73 25.49 15.36 21.27
CA VAL A 73 24.03 15.33 21.10
C VAL A 73 23.60 16.08 19.84
N MET A 74 24.24 17.22 19.51
CA MET A 74 24.00 17.96 18.28
C MET A 74 24.37 17.14 17.03
N ASP A 75 25.53 16.48 17.05
CA ASP A 75 25.98 15.62 15.95
C ASP A 75 25.03 14.43 15.75
N LEU A 76 24.55 13.83 16.84
CA LEU A 76 23.55 12.76 16.77
C LEU A 76 22.21 13.26 16.22
N ALA A 77 21.75 14.45 16.64
CA ALA A 77 20.53 15.05 16.11
C ALA A 77 20.64 15.32 14.61
N TYR A 78 21.80 15.83 14.16
CA TYR A 78 22.09 16.03 12.74
C TYR A 78 22.02 14.73 11.95
N ALA A 79 22.69 13.67 12.42
CA ALA A 79 22.65 12.35 11.78
C ALA A 79 21.23 11.78 11.70
N GLN A 80 20.42 11.93 12.76
CA GLN A 80 19.02 11.48 12.75
C GLN A 80 18.15 12.27 11.77
N ARG A 81 18.42 13.57 11.57
CA ARG A 81 17.72 14.40 10.55
C ARG A 81 18.08 13.96 9.13
N GLU A 82 19.36 13.69 8.86
CA GLU A 82 19.80 13.18 7.55
C GLU A 82 19.14 11.84 7.22
N GLU A 83 19.10 10.93 8.18
CA GLU A 83 18.43 9.64 8.06
C GLU A 83 16.92 9.80 7.79
N ALA A 84 16.26 10.71 8.51
CA ALA A 84 14.85 11.03 8.28
C ALA A 84 14.62 11.55 6.85
N GLY A 85 15.48 12.44 6.36
CA GLY A 85 15.42 12.96 5.00
C GLY A 85 15.56 11.87 3.94
N ARG A 86 16.48 10.92 4.14
CA ARG A 86 16.62 9.75 3.25
C ARG A 86 15.34 8.93 3.21
N HIS A 87 14.77 8.60 4.37
CA HIS A 87 13.51 7.85 4.42
C HIS A 87 12.31 8.61 3.85
N GLU A 88 12.28 9.94 3.94
CA GLU A 88 11.24 10.73 3.26
C GLU A 88 11.30 10.58 1.74
N THR A 89 12.50 10.53 1.15
CA THR A 89 12.65 10.28 -0.29
C THR A 89 12.24 8.85 -0.69
N GLU A 90 12.58 7.85 0.13
CA GLU A 90 12.15 6.46 -0.08
C GLU A 90 10.62 6.34 0.01
N LEU A 91 9.99 7.01 0.97
CA LEU A 91 8.54 7.05 1.12
C LEU A 91 7.83 7.59 -0.12
N VAL A 92 8.36 8.64 -0.76
CA VAL A 92 7.81 9.15 -2.02
C VAL A 92 7.85 8.06 -3.11
N THR A 93 8.96 7.35 -3.20
CA THR A 93 9.14 6.25 -4.16
C THR A 93 8.16 5.10 -3.90
N THR A 94 8.00 4.68 -2.64
CA THR A 94 7.04 3.64 -2.25
C THR A 94 5.60 4.08 -2.52
N ARG A 95 5.24 5.34 -2.27
CA ARG A 95 3.91 5.89 -2.61
C ARG A 95 3.65 5.84 -4.10
N GLN A 96 4.61 6.22 -4.93
CA GLN A 96 4.48 6.14 -6.39
C GLN A 96 4.30 4.69 -6.86
N ALA A 97 5.05 3.75 -6.28
CA ALA A 97 4.92 2.32 -6.55
C ALA A 97 3.53 1.80 -6.16
N LEU A 98 2.99 2.22 -5.02
CA LEU A 98 1.63 1.88 -4.59
C LEU A 98 0.60 2.39 -5.60
N HIS A 99 0.67 3.66 -5.99
CA HIS A 99 -0.26 4.22 -6.97
C HIS A 99 -0.19 3.48 -8.32
N ALA A 100 1.01 3.09 -8.76
CA ALA A 100 1.17 2.28 -9.96
C ALA A 100 0.53 0.89 -9.81
N ALA A 101 0.72 0.22 -8.66
CA ALA A 101 0.09 -1.07 -8.37
C ALA A 101 -1.45 -0.96 -8.30
N MET A 102 -1.98 0.12 -7.74
CA MET A 102 -3.41 0.43 -7.72
C MET A 102 -3.99 0.56 -9.12
N ARG A 103 -3.33 1.33 -10.00
CA ARG A 103 -3.75 1.46 -11.40
C ARG A 103 -3.74 0.13 -12.15
N ARG A 104 -2.68 -0.67 -11.98
CA ARG A 104 -2.57 -1.99 -12.64
C ARG A 104 -3.67 -2.95 -12.19
N HIS A 105 -3.93 -3.03 -10.89
CA HIS A 105 -5.03 -3.85 -10.36
C HIS A 105 -6.38 -3.39 -10.90
N GLY A 106 -6.67 -2.08 -10.85
CA GLY A 106 -7.92 -1.53 -11.37
C GLY A 106 -8.14 -1.86 -12.85
N ALA A 107 -7.09 -1.81 -13.67
CA ALA A 107 -7.18 -2.19 -15.08
C ALA A 107 -7.52 -3.69 -15.28
N VAL A 108 -6.91 -4.59 -14.50
CA VAL A 108 -7.18 -6.03 -14.60
C VAL A 108 -8.56 -6.37 -14.05
N ASP A 109 -8.96 -5.76 -12.93
CA ASP A 109 -10.29 -5.95 -12.34
C ASP A 109 -11.38 -5.50 -13.32
N GLN A 110 -11.24 -4.32 -13.95
CA GLN A 110 -12.15 -3.88 -15.00
C GLN A 110 -12.23 -4.86 -16.18
N ALA A 111 -11.09 -5.43 -16.60
CA ALA A 111 -11.07 -6.43 -17.65
C ALA A 111 -11.80 -7.72 -17.25
N LEU A 112 -11.63 -8.17 -16.00
CA LEU A 112 -12.37 -9.30 -15.42
C LEU A 112 -13.87 -9.03 -15.40
N GLN A 113 -14.30 -7.87 -14.90
CA GLN A 113 -15.71 -7.47 -14.84
C GLN A 113 -16.37 -7.47 -16.22
N ARG A 114 -15.71 -6.89 -17.23
CA ARG A 114 -16.24 -6.91 -18.62
C ARG A 114 -16.37 -8.33 -19.16
N ARG A 115 -15.39 -9.19 -18.91
CA ARG A 115 -15.44 -10.60 -19.34
C ARG A 115 -16.52 -11.39 -18.62
N LEU A 116 -16.74 -11.13 -17.34
CA LEU A 116 -17.81 -11.73 -16.55
C LEU A 116 -19.17 -11.35 -17.10
N GLN A 117 -19.40 -10.06 -17.34
CA GLN A 117 -20.66 -9.54 -17.89
C GLN A 117 -20.96 -10.16 -19.26
N GLY A 118 -19.99 -10.20 -20.17
CA GLY A 118 -20.15 -10.85 -21.48
C GLY A 118 -20.49 -12.33 -21.36
N TRP A 119 -19.77 -13.07 -20.50
CA TRP A 119 -20.06 -14.47 -20.26
C TRP A 119 -21.46 -14.69 -19.68
N THR A 120 -21.90 -13.88 -18.71
CA THR A 120 -23.25 -13.99 -18.15
C THR A 120 -24.35 -13.69 -19.18
N ALA A 121 -24.12 -12.72 -20.07
CA ALA A 121 -25.07 -12.39 -21.14
C ALA A 121 -25.19 -13.54 -22.15
N GLU A 122 -24.06 -14.14 -22.56
CA GLU A 122 -24.06 -15.31 -23.45
C GLU A 122 -24.80 -16.50 -22.83
N GLN A 123 -24.65 -16.70 -21.52
CA GLN A 123 -25.36 -17.75 -20.79
C GLN A 123 -26.87 -17.51 -20.77
N ALA A 124 -27.30 -16.27 -20.51
CA ALA A 124 -28.70 -15.90 -20.51
C ALA A 124 -29.34 -16.14 -21.90
N VAL A 125 -28.66 -15.72 -22.98
CA VAL A 125 -29.14 -15.95 -24.35
C VAL A 125 -29.26 -17.44 -24.68
N ARG A 126 -28.30 -18.26 -24.25
CA ARG A 126 -28.35 -19.72 -24.46
C ARG A 126 -29.51 -20.36 -23.69
N ALA A 127 -29.68 -19.99 -22.42
CA ALA A 127 -30.76 -20.49 -21.60
C ALA A 127 -32.13 -20.11 -22.19
N GLN A 128 -32.29 -18.87 -22.65
CA GLN A 128 -33.52 -18.43 -23.30
C GLN A 128 -33.81 -19.24 -24.57
N LYS A 129 -32.83 -19.43 -25.46
CA LYS A 129 -33.01 -20.26 -26.66
C LYS A 129 -33.47 -21.68 -26.33
N THR A 130 -32.85 -22.32 -25.33
CA THR A 130 -33.27 -23.67 -24.91
C THR A 130 -34.69 -23.68 -24.36
N GLN A 131 -35.10 -22.63 -23.64
CA GLN A 131 -36.46 -22.52 -23.12
C GLN A 131 -37.49 -22.31 -24.24
N ASP A 132 -37.16 -21.47 -25.23
CA ASP A 132 -38.01 -21.22 -26.39
C ASP A 132 -38.18 -22.47 -27.27
N GLU A 133 -37.10 -23.24 -27.46
CA GLU A 133 -37.13 -24.52 -28.16
C GLU A 133 -38.02 -25.55 -27.44
N LEU A 134 -37.90 -25.66 -26.11
CA LEU A 134 -38.74 -26.54 -25.30
C LEU A 134 -40.22 -26.10 -25.37
N ALA A 135 -40.51 -24.81 -25.24
CA ALA A 135 -41.85 -24.27 -25.35
C ALA A 135 -42.48 -24.58 -26.71
N THR A 136 -41.70 -24.43 -27.78
CA THR A 136 -42.11 -24.76 -29.15
C THR A 136 -42.45 -26.25 -29.28
N GLN A 137 -41.59 -27.14 -28.78
CA GLN A 137 -41.84 -28.59 -28.83
C GLN A 137 -43.09 -29.00 -28.03
N VAL A 138 -43.29 -28.44 -26.84
CA VAL A 138 -44.48 -28.69 -26.01
C VAL A 138 -45.74 -28.22 -26.73
N TRP A 139 -45.69 -27.03 -27.34
CA TRP A 139 -46.81 -26.49 -28.13
C TRP A 139 -47.17 -27.39 -29.31
N TRP A 140 -46.18 -27.87 -30.07
CA TRP A 140 -46.42 -28.80 -31.18
C TRP A 140 -47.02 -30.14 -30.73
N ARG A 141 -46.55 -30.70 -29.62
CA ARG A 141 -47.04 -31.98 -29.07
C ARG A 141 -48.43 -31.88 -28.43
N GLY A 142 -48.83 -30.72 -27.94
CA GLY A 142 -50.18 -30.49 -27.40
C GLY A 142 -51.26 -30.28 -28.48
N ARG A 143 -50.87 -30.26 -29.75
CA ARG A 143 -51.76 -29.99 -30.89
C ARG A 143 -52.11 -31.26 -31.70
N THR A 144 -51.48 -32.39 -31.37
CA THR A 144 -51.81 -33.75 -31.84
C THR A 144 -52.64 -34.47 -30.79
#